data_AF-V9IH00-F1
#
_entry.id   AF-V9IH00-F1
#
_cell.length_a   1.000
_cell.length_b   1.000
_cell.length_c   1.000
_cell.angle_alpha   90.00
_cell.angle_beta   90.00
_cell.angle_gamma   90.00
#
_symmetry.space_group_name_H-M   'P 1'
#
loop_
_entity.id
_entity.type
_entity.pdbx_description
1 polymer ?
#
loop_
_entity_poly.entity_id
_entity_poly.type
_entity_poly.pdbx_seq_one_letter_code
_entity_poly.pdbx_strand_id
1 'polypeptide(L)'
;MRTPYTQRPRHRYTPPAPRNDKPDKCDTSYDAISIIRREIFVFKGRYLWRIGDQGLYEGYPAEITRLFNLPEEIDHVDAVYERPDKKIVFFIGKRYYVFNANNLEPGYPKPLTRLGLPESLEKIDGAMIWGHNGKTYFFSGSMYWRFDESVNHVELDYPRNISMFAGIGTDIDAVFQWKNGKTYFFKGKGFWEFDDQRMKVAHERQKLSAPVWMGCPRELETNDVENYPRKSKIMASNNASTRSTLFVGIFFIAYFNKHL
;
A
#
# COMPACT_ATOMS: atom_id res chain seq x y z
N MET A 1 49.19 -51.10 10.39
CA MET A 1 48.21 -50.25 11.11
C MET A 1 47.25 -49.66 10.08
N ARG A 2 45.96 -50.01 10.12
CA ARG A 2 44.93 -49.48 9.21
C ARG A 2 44.16 -48.38 9.95
N THR A 3 44.16 -47.17 9.41
CA THR A 3 43.40 -46.03 9.94
C THR A 3 41.88 -46.25 9.75
N PRO A 4 41.03 -45.94 10.76
CA PRO A 4 39.59 -46.08 10.61
C PRO A 4 39.02 -44.91 9.81
N TYR A 5 38.21 -45.20 8.79
CA TYR A 5 37.41 -44.21 8.08
C TYR A 5 36.27 -43.71 9.00
N THR A 6 36.33 -42.44 9.38
CA THR A 6 35.22 -41.75 10.06
C THR A 6 34.18 -41.35 9.02
N GLN A 7 32.99 -41.96 9.07
CA GLN A 7 31.86 -41.52 8.23
C GLN A 7 31.37 -40.16 8.71
N ARG A 8 31.36 -39.16 7.80
CA ARG A 8 30.76 -37.86 8.05
C ARG A 8 29.24 -38.02 8.22
N PRO A 9 28.62 -37.43 9.26
CA PRO A 9 27.18 -37.50 9.43
C PRO A 9 26.48 -36.80 8.26
N ARG A 10 25.54 -37.50 7.62
CA ARG A 10 24.64 -36.90 6.62
C ARG A 10 23.77 -35.87 7.34
N HIS A 11 23.98 -34.59 7.05
CA HIS A 11 23.06 -33.53 7.47
C HIS A 11 21.68 -33.84 6.88
N ARG A 12 20.75 -34.22 7.76
CA ARG A 12 19.34 -34.38 7.43
C ARG A 12 18.81 -32.98 7.09
N TYR A 13 18.43 -32.77 5.83
CA TYR A 13 17.77 -31.52 5.42
C TYR A 13 16.42 -31.47 6.12
N THR A 14 16.30 -30.60 7.12
CA THR A 14 15.03 -30.25 7.74
C THR A 14 14.52 -29.01 6.98
N PRO A 15 13.37 -29.08 6.29
CA PRO A 15 12.77 -27.89 5.70
C PRO A 15 12.62 -26.81 6.78
N PRO A 16 12.94 -25.53 6.50
CA PRO A 16 12.69 -24.46 7.44
C PRO A 16 11.22 -24.48 7.88
N ALA A 17 10.97 -24.35 9.17
CA ALA A 17 9.61 -24.22 9.68
C ALA A 17 8.92 -23.02 8.99
N PRO A 18 7.60 -23.10 8.73
CA PRO A 18 6.84 -21.98 8.18
C PRO A 18 7.10 -20.73 9.05
N ARG A 19 7.58 -19.66 8.43
CA ARG A 19 7.79 -18.39 9.13
C ARG A 19 6.42 -17.78 9.42
N ASN A 20 6.17 -17.44 10.68
CA ASN A 20 4.92 -16.81 11.12
C ASN A 20 5.03 -15.27 11.07
N ASP A 21 5.66 -14.74 10.03
CA ASP A 21 5.96 -13.31 9.83
C ASP A 21 5.06 -12.65 8.77
N LYS A 22 4.03 -13.36 8.30
CA LYS A 22 3.08 -12.85 7.31
C LYS A 22 2.25 -11.69 7.92
N PRO A 23 2.26 -10.48 7.31
CA PRO A 23 1.57 -9.34 7.87
C PRO A 23 0.04 -9.44 7.70
N ASP A 24 -0.70 -8.94 8.69
CA ASP A 24 -2.15 -8.74 8.59
C ASP A 24 -2.44 -7.47 7.78
N LYS A 25 -3.16 -7.62 6.67
CA LYS A 25 -3.54 -6.48 5.81
C LYS A 25 -4.45 -5.47 6.50
N CYS A 26 -5.17 -5.88 7.55
CA CYS A 26 -6.07 -5.02 8.31
C CYS A 26 -5.40 -4.37 9.52
N ASP A 27 -4.20 -4.83 9.88
CA ASP A 27 -3.45 -4.30 11.02
C ASP A 27 -1.95 -4.16 10.71
N THR A 28 -1.60 -3.27 9.79
CA THR A 28 -0.20 -3.01 9.42
C THR A 28 0.04 -1.60 8.90
N SER A 29 1.28 -1.12 9.05
CA SER A 29 1.85 -0.06 8.21
C SER A 29 2.45 -0.66 6.93
N TYR A 30 2.99 0.19 6.06
CA TYR A 30 3.61 -0.21 4.79
C TYR A 30 5.02 0.35 4.72
N ASP A 31 5.95 -0.40 4.16
CA ASP A 31 7.36 0.05 4.05
C ASP A 31 7.60 0.79 2.73
N ALA A 32 6.80 0.49 1.69
CA ALA A 32 6.78 1.24 0.45
C ALA A 32 5.45 1.03 -0.29
N ILE A 33 5.06 1.99 -1.12
CA ILE A 33 3.93 1.87 -2.05
C ILE A 33 4.31 2.49 -3.38
N SER A 34 3.99 1.82 -4.48
CA SER A 34 4.16 2.38 -5.82
C SER A 34 3.04 1.97 -6.74
N ILE A 35 2.77 2.80 -7.74
CA ILE A 35 2.09 2.36 -8.96
C ILE A 35 3.12 1.71 -9.89
N ILE A 36 2.84 0.48 -10.33
CA ILE A 36 3.67 -0.25 -11.30
C ILE A 36 2.71 -0.80 -12.34
N ARG A 37 2.91 -0.45 -13.62
CA ARG A 37 2.05 -0.89 -14.72
C ARG A 37 0.56 -0.67 -14.46
N ARG A 38 0.23 0.50 -13.89
CA ARG A 38 -1.14 0.96 -13.54
C ARG A 38 -1.81 0.26 -12.36
N GLU A 39 -1.09 -0.56 -11.61
CA GLU A 39 -1.60 -1.23 -10.41
C GLU A 39 -0.83 -0.78 -9.17
N ILE A 40 -1.45 -0.82 -7.99
CA ILE A 40 -0.76 -0.49 -6.73
C ILE A 40 -0.05 -1.74 -6.24
N PHE A 41 1.22 -1.55 -5.88
CA PHE A 41 2.00 -2.51 -5.13
C PHE A 41 2.27 -1.92 -3.75
N VAL A 42 1.86 -2.63 -2.71
CA VAL A 42 2.07 -2.24 -1.31
C VAL A 42 3.03 -3.23 -0.69
N PHE A 43 4.17 -2.78 -0.18
CA PHE A 43 5.24 -3.62 0.36
C PHE A 43 5.25 -3.57 1.88
N LYS A 44 5.47 -4.74 2.51
CA LYS A 44 5.66 -4.86 3.96
C LYS A 44 6.53 -6.07 4.29
N GLY A 45 7.69 -5.82 4.88
CA GLY A 45 8.72 -6.82 5.05
C GLY A 45 9.00 -7.53 3.73
N ARG A 46 9.14 -8.85 3.79
CA ARG A 46 9.40 -9.68 2.59
C ARG A 46 8.19 -9.85 1.69
N TYR A 47 7.05 -9.24 2.03
CA TYR A 47 5.77 -9.44 1.39
C TYR A 47 5.30 -8.21 0.62
N LEU A 48 4.40 -8.43 -0.33
CA LEU A 48 3.64 -7.37 -0.98
C LEU A 48 2.19 -7.75 -1.19
N TRP A 49 1.34 -6.76 -1.41
CA TRP A 49 0.00 -6.88 -1.98
C TRP A 49 -0.04 -6.20 -3.35
N ARG A 50 -0.93 -6.67 -4.23
CA ARG A 50 -1.20 -6.06 -5.53
C ARG A 50 -2.68 -5.69 -5.61
N ILE A 51 -2.96 -4.45 -6.00
CA ILE A 51 -4.32 -3.90 -6.08
C ILE A 51 -4.54 -3.41 -7.51
N GLY A 52 -5.51 -4.00 -8.20
CA GLY A 52 -5.93 -3.63 -9.53
C GLY A 52 -7.23 -2.81 -9.53
N ASP A 53 -7.84 -2.67 -10.70
CA ASP A 53 -9.07 -1.89 -10.86
C ASP A 53 -10.29 -2.47 -10.11
N GLN A 54 -10.29 -3.79 -9.86
CA GLN A 54 -11.34 -4.49 -9.11
C GLN A 54 -11.01 -4.61 -7.60
N GLY A 55 -9.96 -3.94 -7.13
CA GLY A 55 -9.49 -4.02 -5.75
C GLY A 55 -8.33 -5.00 -5.56
N LEU A 56 -8.19 -5.50 -4.33
CA LEU A 56 -7.09 -6.36 -3.92
C LEU A 56 -7.17 -7.72 -4.63
N TYR A 57 -6.10 -8.13 -5.31
CA TYR A 57 -6.04 -9.46 -5.92
C TYR A 57 -6.02 -10.58 -4.88
N GLU A 58 -6.57 -11.73 -5.24
CA GLU A 58 -6.51 -12.95 -4.42
C GLU A 58 -5.08 -13.51 -4.34
N GLY A 59 -4.80 -14.31 -3.30
CA GLY A 59 -3.49 -14.94 -3.13
C GLY A 59 -2.38 -14.00 -2.65
N TYR A 60 -2.76 -12.86 -2.04
CA TYR A 60 -1.86 -11.90 -1.37
C TYR A 60 -2.14 -11.84 0.16
N PRO A 61 -1.17 -11.44 1.00
CA PRO A 61 0.19 -11.05 0.61
C PRO A 61 1.01 -12.24 0.12
N ALA A 62 2.00 -11.93 -0.71
CA ALA A 62 2.94 -12.89 -1.27
C ALA A 62 4.36 -12.36 -1.16
N GLU A 63 5.34 -13.25 -1.15
CA GLU A 63 6.74 -12.81 -1.09
C GLU A 63 7.10 -11.96 -2.31
N ILE A 64 7.95 -10.96 -2.09
CA ILE A 64 8.40 -10.04 -3.16
C ILE A 64 9.09 -10.84 -4.27
N THR A 65 9.85 -11.88 -3.89
CA THR A 65 10.54 -12.84 -4.79
C THR A 65 9.60 -13.56 -5.76
N ARG A 66 8.30 -13.65 -5.46
CA ARG A 66 7.30 -14.23 -6.38
C ARG A 66 7.16 -13.42 -7.66
N LEU A 67 7.36 -12.11 -7.59
CA LEU A 67 7.15 -11.18 -8.73
C LEU A 67 8.43 -10.52 -9.19
N PHE A 68 9.38 -10.27 -8.29
CA PHE A 68 10.64 -9.59 -8.59
C PHE A 68 11.78 -10.44 -8.09
N ASN A 69 12.72 -10.78 -8.96
CA ASN A 69 13.90 -11.59 -8.63
C ASN A 69 14.93 -10.79 -7.79
N LEU A 70 14.51 -10.27 -6.64
CA LEU A 70 15.40 -9.68 -5.64
C LEU A 70 16.23 -10.79 -4.97
N PRO A 71 17.49 -10.49 -4.57
CA PRO A 71 18.29 -11.39 -3.75
C PRO A 71 17.52 -11.89 -2.51
N GLU A 72 17.64 -13.18 -2.18
CA GLU A 72 16.86 -13.83 -1.11
C GLU A 72 17.16 -13.27 0.30
N GLU A 73 18.30 -12.59 0.46
CA GLU A 73 18.68 -11.96 1.72
C GLU A 73 17.91 -10.66 2.01
N ILE A 74 17.22 -10.12 0.99
CA ILE A 74 16.43 -8.90 1.11
C ILE A 74 15.07 -9.25 1.70
N ASP A 75 14.79 -8.68 2.87
CA ASP A 75 13.57 -8.93 3.63
C ASP A 75 12.65 -7.72 3.73
N HIS A 76 12.95 -6.61 3.03
CA HIS A 76 12.10 -5.42 2.89
C HIS A 76 12.59 -4.53 1.73
N VAL A 77 11.81 -3.50 1.42
CA VAL A 77 12.19 -2.41 0.52
C VAL A 77 11.79 -1.08 1.17
N ASP A 78 12.61 -0.05 1.04
CA ASP A 78 12.37 1.26 1.70
C ASP A 78 11.56 2.22 0.81
N ALA A 79 11.74 2.14 -0.50
CA ALA A 79 10.96 2.91 -1.46
C ALA A 79 10.99 2.25 -2.84
N VAL A 80 9.92 2.49 -3.61
CA VAL A 80 9.77 1.92 -4.95
C VAL A 80 9.16 2.97 -5.88
N TYR A 81 9.62 3.05 -7.13
CA TYR A 81 8.90 3.78 -8.18
C TYR A 81 9.13 3.17 -9.58
N GLU A 82 8.19 3.40 -10.50
CA GLU A 82 8.35 3.07 -11.92
C GLU A 82 8.88 4.28 -12.69
N ARG A 83 10.03 4.12 -13.36
CA ARG A 83 10.66 5.14 -14.20
C ARG A 83 9.89 5.36 -15.51
N PRO A 84 10.12 6.47 -16.23
CA PRO A 84 9.49 6.73 -17.53
C PRO A 84 9.77 5.63 -18.57
N ASP A 85 10.96 5.03 -18.54
CA ASP A 85 11.39 3.91 -19.39
C ASP A 85 10.79 2.55 -18.98
N LYS A 86 9.84 2.55 -18.03
CA LYS A 86 9.13 1.38 -17.54
C LYS A 86 10.00 0.44 -16.69
N LYS A 87 11.23 0.81 -16.34
CA LYS A 87 11.99 0.06 -15.33
C LYS A 87 11.50 0.41 -13.93
N ILE A 88 11.62 -0.54 -13.01
CA ILE A 88 11.19 -0.39 -11.62
C ILE A 88 12.44 -0.21 -10.77
N VAL A 89 12.44 0.81 -9.91
CA VAL A 89 13.56 1.07 -9.01
C VAL A 89 13.15 0.72 -7.60
N PHE A 90 13.95 -0.11 -6.95
CA PHE A 90 13.83 -0.42 -5.54
C PHE A 90 14.98 0.23 -4.78
N PHE A 91 14.67 0.95 -3.71
CA PHE A 91 15.64 1.49 -2.75
C PHE A 91 15.68 0.62 -1.51
N ILE A 92 16.89 0.24 -1.09
CA ILE A 92 17.16 -0.66 0.03
C ILE A 92 18.45 -0.20 0.70
N GLY A 93 18.32 0.43 1.86
CA GLY A 93 19.38 1.15 2.55
C GLY A 93 20.11 2.12 1.61
N LYS A 94 21.44 2.07 1.65
CA LYS A 94 22.32 2.90 0.81
C LYS A 94 22.42 2.46 -0.66
N ARG A 95 21.54 1.57 -1.12
CA ARG A 95 21.60 0.99 -2.46
C ARG A 95 20.27 1.12 -3.18
N TYR A 96 20.36 1.14 -4.51
CA TYR A 96 19.19 1.01 -5.37
C TYR A 96 19.42 -0.07 -6.43
N TYR A 97 18.31 -0.70 -6.81
CA TYR A 97 18.23 -1.79 -7.76
C TYR A 97 17.31 -1.35 -8.89
N VAL A 98 17.65 -1.69 -10.13
CA VAL A 98 16.80 -1.39 -11.29
C VAL A 98 16.36 -2.70 -11.92
N PHE A 99 15.06 -2.86 -12.09
CA PHE A 99 14.43 -4.04 -12.65
C PHE A 99 13.81 -3.73 -14.00
N ASN A 100 14.03 -4.63 -14.96
CA ASN A 100 13.25 -4.68 -16.18
C ASN A 100 12.24 -5.82 -16.06
N ALA A 101 10.96 -5.46 -15.92
CA ALA A 101 9.90 -6.37 -15.47
C ALA A 101 10.32 -7.06 -14.15
N ASN A 102 10.60 -8.36 -14.20
CA ASN A 102 10.90 -9.17 -13.03
C ASN A 102 12.40 -9.40 -12.82
N ASN A 103 13.25 -8.97 -13.76
CA ASN A 103 14.68 -9.26 -13.78
C ASN A 103 15.51 -8.06 -13.34
N LEU A 104 16.48 -8.32 -12.46
CA LEU A 104 17.47 -7.33 -12.04
C LEU A 104 18.38 -7.00 -13.23
N GLU A 105 18.54 -5.69 -13.50
CA GLU A 105 19.42 -5.23 -14.58
C GLU A 105 20.90 -5.47 -14.24
N PRO A 106 21.75 -5.81 -15.22
CA PRO A 106 23.18 -5.98 -15.00
C PRO A 106 23.84 -4.74 -14.38
N GLY A 107 24.75 -4.97 -13.43
CA GLY A 107 25.49 -3.90 -12.76
C GLY A 107 24.75 -3.22 -11.61
N TYR A 108 23.61 -3.77 -11.18
CA TYR A 108 22.92 -3.40 -9.94
C TYR A 108 23.13 -4.47 -8.85
N PRO A 109 23.07 -4.09 -7.56
CA PRO A 109 22.75 -2.75 -7.05
C PRO A 109 23.87 -1.72 -7.20
N LYS A 110 23.50 -0.44 -7.15
CA LYS A 110 24.44 0.69 -7.11
C LYS A 110 24.22 1.54 -5.85
N PRO A 111 25.25 2.25 -5.35
CA PRO A 111 25.07 3.12 -4.18
C PRO A 111 24.26 4.37 -4.54
N LEU A 112 23.54 4.93 -3.56
CA LEU A 112 22.72 6.15 -3.73
C LEU A 112 23.54 7.34 -4.27
N THR A 113 24.83 7.41 -3.95
CA THR A 113 25.75 8.44 -4.45
C THR A 113 25.84 8.48 -5.98
N ARG A 114 25.55 7.38 -6.69
CA ARG A 114 25.47 7.36 -8.16
C ARG A 114 24.28 8.14 -8.72
N LEU A 115 23.30 8.46 -7.89
CA LEU A 115 22.17 9.33 -8.23
C LEU A 115 22.43 10.79 -7.83
N GLY A 116 23.58 11.11 -7.23
CA GLY A 116 23.87 12.45 -6.71
C GLY A 116 23.39 12.69 -5.27
N LEU A 117 23.00 11.63 -4.56
CA LEU A 117 22.61 11.72 -3.15
C LEU A 117 23.83 11.72 -2.23
N PRO A 118 23.78 12.37 -1.06
CA PRO A 118 24.93 12.46 -0.16
C PRO A 118 25.28 11.10 0.46
N GLU A 119 26.58 10.88 0.72
CA GLU A 119 27.09 9.62 1.30
C GLU A 119 26.56 9.33 2.72
N SER A 120 26.20 10.39 3.45
CA SER A 120 25.58 10.32 4.77
C SER A 120 24.11 9.87 4.74
N LEU A 121 23.49 9.76 3.56
CA LEU A 121 22.10 9.32 3.45
C LEU A 121 22.01 7.80 3.63
N GLU A 122 21.22 7.37 4.60
CA GLU A 122 21.12 5.95 4.98
C GLU A 122 20.08 5.18 4.14
N LYS A 123 18.99 5.85 3.73
CA LYS A 123 17.91 5.26 2.92
C LYS A 123 17.00 6.33 2.30
N ILE A 124 16.13 5.90 1.39
CA ILE A 124 15.01 6.66 0.83
C ILE A 124 13.71 6.13 1.42
N ASP A 125 12.93 7.00 2.05
CA ASP A 125 11.64 6.65 2.68
C ASP A 125 10.46 6.68 1.68
N GLY A 126 10.63 7.35 0.55
CA GLY A 126 9.60 7.44 -0.46
C GLY A 126 10.14 7.93 -1.79
N ALA A 127 9.59 7.41 -2.88
CA ALA A 127 9.95 7.82 -4.23
C ALA A 127 8.72 7.90 -5.11
N MET A 128 8.57 8.97 -5.89
CA MET A 128 7.49 9.08 -6.86
C MET A 128 7.90 9.93 -8.06
N ILE A 129 7.31 9.65 -9.22
CA ILE A 129 7.24 10.64 -10.31
C ILE A 129 6.06 11.56 -10.00
N TRP A 130 6.33 12.85 -9.86
CA TRP A 130 5.27 13.80 -9.56
C TRP A 130 4.64 14.32 -10.86
N GLY A 131 3.35 14.03 -11.07
CA GLY A 131 2.66 14.35 -12.33
C GLY A 131 2.56 15.84 -12.65
N HIS A 132 2.77 16.74 -11.69
CA HIS A 132 2.77 18.18 -11.94
C HIS A 132 3.89 18.63 -12.89
N ASN A 133 5.09 18.04 -12.79
CA ASN A 133 6.23 18.39 -13.66
C ASN A 133 7.00 17.19 -14.22
N GLY A 134 6.56 15.97 -13.95
CA GLY A 134 7.16 14.74 -14.47
C GLY A 134 8.55 14.42 -13.92
N LYS A 135 9.05 15.17 -12.93
CA LYS A 135 10.33 14.87 -12.26
C LYS A 135 10.13 13.79 -11.20
N THR A 136 11.20 13.06 -10.91
CA THR A 136 11.23 12.07 -9.83
C THR A 136 11.60 12.77 -8.53
N TYR A 137 10.90 12.45 -7.44
CA TYR A 137 11.15 13.00 -6.11
C TYR A 137 11.53 11.87 -5.16
N PHE A 138 12.62 12.07 -4.41
CA PHE A 138 13.05 11.18 -3.35
C PHE A 138 12.85 11.87 -2.00
N PHE A 139 12.33 11.16 -1.02
CA PHE A 139 12.05 11.66 0.33
C PHE A 139 12.87 10.86 1.34
N SER A 140 13.45 11.55 2.33
CA SER A 140 14.15 10.90 3.44
C SER A 140 14.15 11.82 4.67
N GLY A 141 13.60 11.35 5.77
CA GLY A 141 13.44 12.09 7.01
C GLY A 141 12.72 13.43 6.82
N SER A 142 13.44 14.54 7.04
CA SER A 142 12.92 15.91 6.88
C SER A 142 13.24 16.55 5.52
N MET A 143 13.83 15.79 4.60
CA MET A 143 14.38 16.31 3.35
C MET A 143 13.78 15.60 2.14
N TYR A 144 13.79 16.30 1.01
CA TYR A 144 13.49 15.70 -0.28
C TYR A 144 14.43 16.23 -1.37
N TRP A 145 14.59 15.44 -2.42
CA TRP A 145 15.40 15.73 -3.60
C TRP A 145 14.57 15.64 -4.86
N ARG A 146 14.84 16.51 -5.83
CA ARG A 146 14.33 16.37 -7.20
C ARG A 146 15.42 15.76 -8.06
N PHE A 147 15.04 14.70 -8.76
CA PHE A 147 15.91 13.94 -9.64
C PHE A 147 15.50 14.15 -11.09
N ASP A 148 16.50 14.46 -11.91
CA ASP A 148 16.33 14.59 -13.35
C ASP A 148 16.71 13.28 -14.03
N GLU A 149 15.70 12.54 -14.50
CA GLU A 149 15.86 11.28 -15.24
C GLU A 149 16.70 11.44 -16.52
N SER A 150 16.68 12.62 -17.16
CA SER A 150 17.41 12.87 -18.41
C SER A 150 18.92 13.06 -18.19
N VAL A 151 19.28 13.65 -17.05
CA VAL A 151 20.67 13.83 -16.60
C VAL A 151 21.14 12.63 -15.78
N ASN A 152 20.19 11.84 -15.26
CA ASN A 152 20.41 10.75 -14.31
C ASN A 152 21.15 11.24 -13.05
N HIS A 153 20.72 12.39 -12.52
CA HIS A 153 21.31 13.00 -11.33
C HIS A 153 20.30 13.87 -10.57
N VAL A 154 20.50 13.99 -9.26
CA VAL A 154 19.81 14.98 -8.41
C VAL A 154 20.19 16.40 -8.85
N GLU A 155 19.21 17.30 -8.87
CA GLU A 155 19.44 18.70 -9.24
C GLU A 155 20.19 19.49 -8.15
N LEU A 156 20.98 20.49 -8.55
CA LEU A 156 21.95 21.20 -7.68
C LEU A 156 21.34 21.92 -6.46
N ASP A 157 20.09 22.38 -6.54
CA ASP A 157 19.43 23.14 -5.45
C ASP A 157 18.71 22.25 -4.42
N TYR A 158 19.12 20.99 -4.30
CA TYR A 158 18.54 19.98 -3.40
C TYR A 158 19.59 19.38 -2.46
N PRO A 159 19.21 18.95 -1.24
CA PRO A 159 17.84 18.76 -0.75
C PRO A 159 17.10 20.04 -0.37
N ARG A 160 15.78 19.93 -0.25
CA ARG A 160 14.89 20.93 0.36
C ARG A 160 14.11 20.30 1.51
N ASN A 161 13.63 21.15 2.42
CA ASN A 161 12.84 20.69 3.56
C ASN A 161 11.46 20.21 3.10
N ILE A 162 11.04 19.04 3.58
CA ILE A 162 9.73 18.43 3.29
C ILE A 162 8.55 19.29 3.76
N SER A 163 8.76 20.29 4.62
CA SER A 163 7.74 21.26 5.06
C SER A 163 7.08 22.02 3.91
N MET A 164 7.68 22.05 2.71
CA MET A 164 7.01 22.54 1.50
C MET A 164 5.75 21.74 1.16
N PHE A 165 5.70 20.46 1.54
CA PHE A 165 4.52 19.63 1.48
C PHE A 165 3.73 19.74 2.80
N ALA A 166 3.03 20.87 2.95
CA ALA A 166 2.45 21.26 4.23
C ALA A 166 1.44 20.23 4.80
N GLY A 167 1.62 19.89 6.08
CA GLY A 167 0.70 19.05 6.85
C GLY A 167 1.02 17.55 6.88
N ILE A 168 2.03 17.07 6.13
CA ILE A 168 2.43 15.65 6.15
C ILE A 168 3.35 15.33 7.34
N GLY A 169 4.23 16.27 7.70
CA GLY A 169 5.31 16.05 8.67
C GLY A 169 6.58 15.49 8.03
N THR A 170 7.45 14.91 8.85
CA THR A 170 8.71 14.25 8.44
C THR A 170 8.59 12.74 8.54
N ASP A 171 9.61 12.00 8.07
CA ASP A 171 9.73 10.54 8.25
C ASP A 171 8.45 9.83 7.81
N ILE A 172 8.11 10.00 6.54
CA ILE A 172 7.01 9.27 5.90
C ILE A 172 7.41 7.81 5.73
N ASP A 173 6.44 6.92 5.56
CA ASP A 173 6.71 5.51 5.26
C ASP A 173 6.58 5.21 3.76
N ALA A 174 5.74 5.96 3.05
CA ALA A 174 5.59 5.82 1.60
C ALA A 174 4.93 7.05 0.97
N VAL A 175 5.15 7.24 -0.32
CA VAL A 175 4.43 8.21 -1.15
C VAL A 175 4.22 7.64 -2.55
N PHE A 176 3.04 7.86 -3.12
CA PHE A 176 2.83 7.64 -4.54
C PHE A 176 1.75 8.59 -5.08
N GLN A 177 1.78 8.83 -6.39
CA GLN A 177 0.68 9.47 -7.09
C GLN A 177 -0.17 8.43 -7.81
N TRP A 178 -1.47 8.44 -7.53
CA TRP A 178 -2.41 7.49 -8.12
C TRP A 178 -2.87 7.95 -9.52
N LYS A 179 -3.51 7.04 -10.26
CA LYS A 179 -4.02 7.30 -11.62
C LYS A 179 -5.05 8.44 -11.72
N ASN A 180 -5.64 8.86 -10.59
CA ASN A 180 -6.55 10.01 -10.51
C ASN A 180 -5.79 11.35 -10.38
N GLY A 181 -4.46 11.33 -10.45
CA GLY A 181 -3.61 12.51 -10.30
C GLY A 181 -3.43 12.98 -8.86
N LYS A 182 -3.97 12.25 -7.87
CA LYS A 182 -3.83 12.59 -6.45
C LYS A 182 -2.59 11.94 -5.86
N THR A 183 -1.84 12.71 -5.10
CA THR A 183 -0.69 12.23 -4.33
C THR A 183 -1.16 11.78 -2.93
N TYR A 184 -0.65 10.64 -2.48
CA TYR A 184 -0.95 10.07 -1.17
C TYR A 184 0.34 9.83 -0.39
N PHE A 185 0.39 10.32 0.85
CA PHE A 185 1.51 10.12 1.76
C PHE A 185 1.07 9.24 2.93
N PHE A 186 1.89 8.27 3.30
CA PHE A 186 1.59 7.27 4.32
C PHE A 186 2.55 7.42 5.50
N LYS A 187 2.01 7.24 6.70
CA LYS A 187 2.79 7.16 7.94
C LYS A 187 2.02 6.37 8.99
N GLY A 188 2.64 5.34 9.54
CA GLY A 188 2.00 4.36 10.41
C GLY A 188 0.84 3.65 9.71
N LYS A 189 -0.29 3.53 10.40
CA LYS A 189 -1.53 2.95 9.85
C LYS A 189 -2.40 3.97 9.10
N GLY A 190 -1.90 5.20 8.94
CA GLY A 190 -2.63 6.32 8.39
C GLY A 190 -2.06 6.83 7.07
N PHE A 191 -2.85 7.63 6.37
CA PHE A 191 -2.43 8.35 5.17
C PHE A 191 -3.12 9.71 5.05
N TRP A 192 -2.50 10.58 4.25
CA TRP A 192 -3.07 11.85 3.80
C TRP A 192 -3.25 11.83 2.28
N GLU A 193 -4.40 12.31 1.81
CA GLU A 193 -4.50 12.84 0.43
C GLU A 193 -3.86 14.23 0.40
N PHE A 194 -3.01 14.48 -0.58
CA PHE A 194 -2.33 15.75 -0.76
C PHE A 194 -2.94 16.54 -1.92
N ASP A 195 -3.19 17.83 -1.70
CA ASP A 195 -3.63 18.78 -2.72
C ASP A 195 -2.39 19.38 -3.39
N ASP A 196 -1.99 18.78 -4.52
CA ASP A 196 -0.80 19.20 -5.27
C ASP A 196 -0.86 20.65 -5.78
N GLN A 197 -2.07 21.21 -5.97
CA GLN A 197 -2.24 22.60 -6.41
C GLN A 197 -2.06 23.58 -5.26
N ARG A 198 -2.59 23.24 -4.07
CA ARG A 198 -2.47 24.07 -2.87
C ARG A 198 -1.21 23.79 -2.05
N MET A 199 -0.43 22.79 -2.44
CA MET A 199 0.76 22.31 -1.73
C MET A 199 0.52 22.05 -0.24
N LYS A 200 -0.61 21.41 0.08
CA LYS A 200 -0.96 21.02 1.46
C LYS A 200 -1.85 19.78 1.51
N VAL A 201 -1.90 19.10 2.65
CA VAL A 201 -2.85 18.00 2.88
C VAL A 201 -4.29 18.46 2.68
N ALA A 202 -5.11 17.60 2.07
CA ALA A 202 -6.53 17.86 1.85
C ALA A 202 -7.36 17.79 3.15
N HIS A 203 -6.81 17.12 4.17
CA HIS A 203 -7.40 16.97 5.50
C HIS A 203 -6.28 16.90 6.54
N GLU A 204 -6.43 17.57 7.68
CA GLU A 204 -5.37 17.67 8.70
C GLU A 204 -5.10 16.33 9.39
N ARG A 205 -6.16 15.57 9.70
CA ARG A 205 -6.06 14.26 10.34
C ARG A 205 -5.84 13.17 9.30
N GLN A 206 -5.02 12.18 9.63
CA GLN A 206 -4.86 10.99 8.80
C GLN A 206 -6.17 10.20 8.69
N LYS A 207 -6.37 9.56 7.54
CA LYS A 207 -7.37 8.50 7.38
C LYS A 207 -6.69 7.15 7.59
N LEU A 208 -7.39 6.17 8.16
CA LEU A 208 -6.89 4.80 8.24
C LEU A 208 -6.70 4.21 6.85
N SER A 209 -5.54 3.60 6.62
CA SER A 209 -5.17 3.06 5.31
C SER A 209 -5.91 1.76 4.99
N ALA A 210 -5.98 0.82 5.94
CA ALA A 210 -6.53 -0.51 5.70
C ALA A 210 -8.00 -0.51 5.20
N PRO A 211 -8.94 0.30 5.75
CA PRO A 211 -10.31 0.34 5.23
C PRO A 211 -10.43 0.92 3.81
N VAL A 212 -9.47 1.78 3.41
CA VAL A 212 -9.49 2.44 2.09
C VAL A 212 -8.80 1.59 1.03
N TRP A 213 -7.64 1.03 1.35
CA TRP A 213 -6.76 0.38 0.37
C TRP A 213 -6.84 -1.15 0.41
N MET A 214 -7.13 -1.75 1.57
CA MET A 214 -7.07 -3.21 1.78
C MET A 214 -8.45 -3.89 1.86
N GLY A 215 -9.53 -3.10 1.75
CA GLY A 215 -10.92 -3.58 1.84
C GLY A 215 -11.30 -4.09 3.22
N CYS A 216 -10.66 -3.57 4.27
CA CYS A 216 -10.95 -3.97 5.65
C CYS A 216 -12.19 -3.23 6.19
N PRO A 217 -12.89 -3.81 7.19
CA PRO A 217 -13.97 -3.11 7.88
C PRO A 217 -13.46 -1.79 8.46
N ARG A 218 -14.31 -0.77 8.46
CA ARG A 218 -14.08 0.39 9.33
C ARG A 218 -14.38 -0.09 10.75
N GLU A 219 -13.36 -0.20 11.59
CA GLU A 219 -13.60 -0.24 13.02
C GLU A 219 -14.29 1.07 13.36
N LEU A 220 -15.58 0.98 13.72
CA LEU A 220 -16.24 2.07 14.43
C LEU A 220 -15.53 2.09 15.79
N GLU A 221 -14.50 2.92 15.93
CA GLU A 221 -14.03 3.25 17.26
C GLU A 221 -15.27 3.71 18.04
N THR A 222 -15.51 3.09 19.19
CA THR A 222 -16.68 3.35 20.05
C THR A 222 -16.80 4.81 20.53
N ASN A 223 -15.84 5.66 20.14
CA ASN A 223 -15.81 7.10 20.37
C ASN A 223 -16.53 7.92 19.29
N ASP A 224 -16.91 7.32 18.14
CA ASP A 224 -17.66 8.00 17.06
C ASP A 224 -19.18 8.01 17.27
N VAL A 225 -19.68 7.60 18.44
CA VAL A 225 -21.12 7.58 18.76
C VAL A 225 -21.74 8.99 18.81
N GLU A 226 -20.94 10.06 18.91
CA GLU A 226 -21.49 11.43 18.93
C GLU A 226 -21.96 11.94 17.56
N ASN A 227 -21.59 11.32 16.44
CA ASN A 227 -21.81 11.92 15.11
C ASN A 227 -22.71 11.14 14.14
N TYR A 228 -23.53 10.21 14.63
CA TYR A 228 -24.58 9.60 13.80
C TYR A 228 -25.99 10.10 14.19
N PRO A 229 -26.78 10.65 13.24
CA PRO A 229 -28.16 11.03 13.52
C PRO A 229 -28.99 9.77 13.78
N ARG A 230 -29.55 9.70 14.99
CA ARG A 230 -30.37 8.60 15.51
C ARG A 230 -31.63 8.40 14.65
N LYS A 231 -31.61 7.47 13.69
CA LYS A 231 -32.83 6.99 13.03
C LYS A 231 -33.34 5.69 13.67
N SER A 232 -34.27 5.91 14.60
CA SER A 232 -35.46 5.14 15.01
C SER A 232 -35.54 3.61 14.82
N LYS A 233 -35.66 2.96 15.99
CA LYS A 233 -36.55 1.84 16.39
C LYS A 233 -36.67 0.60 15.49
N ILE A 234 -36.04 -0.46 15.99
CA ILE A 234 -36.38 -1.87 15.78
C ILE A 234 -37.81 -2.12 16.27
N MET A 235 -38.70 -2.65 15.42
CA MET A 235 -39.88 -3.38 15.88
C MET A 235 -39.55 -4.86 15.86
N ALA A 236 -39.34 -5.44 17.05
CA ALA A 236 -39.41 -6.88 17.24
C ALA A 236 -40.88 -7.25 17.37
N SER A 237 -41.42 -7.99 16.40
CA SER A 237 -42.72 -8.66 16.56
C SER A 237 -42.48 -10.05 17.14
N ASN A 238 -43.04 -10.33 18.32
CA ASN A 238 -43.33 -11.70 18.73
C ASN A 238 -44.65 -11.77 19.52
N ASN A 239 -45.37 -12.85 19.19
CA ASN A 239 -46.46 -13.54 19.90
C ASN A 239 -47.93 -13.08 19.73
N ALA A 240 -48.61 -13.82 18.84
CA ALA A 240 -49.65 -14.84 19.11
C ALA A 240 -50.85 -14.56 20.04
N SER A 241 -52.04 -14.74 19.43
CA SER A 241 -53.37 -15.13 19.98
C SER A 241 -54.06 -14.11 20.92
N THR A 242 -55.37 -13.81 20.83
CA THR A 242 -56.51 -14.73 20.77
C THR A 242 -57.83 -13.98 20.47
N ARG A 243 -58.71 -14.64 19.69
CA ARG A 243 -60.20 -14.63 19.66
C ARG A 243 -61.07 -13.37 19.41
N SER A 244 -61.89 -13.57 18.36
CA SER A 244 -63.35 -13.36 18.23
C SER A 244 -63.95 -11.96 18.27
N THR A 245 -64.56 -11.55 17.14
CA THR A 245 -66.04 -11.51 17.01
C THR A 245 -66.45 -11.26 15.54
N LEU A 246 -67.62 -11.83 15.18
CA LEU A 246 -68.25 -11.82 13.86
C LEU A 246 -68.56 -10.40 13.37
N PHE A 247 -68.54 -10.16 12.05
CA PHE A 247 -69.70 -9.59 11.33
C PHE A 247 -69.64 -9.90 9.83
N VAL A 248 -70.83 -10.11 9.27
CA VAL A 248 -71.18 -10.63 7.94
C VAL A 248 -71.32 -9.49 6.91
N GLY A 249 -71.03 -9.76 5.63
CA GLY A 249 -71.47 -8.96 4.48
C GLY A 249 -70.58 -9.16 3.25
N ILE A 250 -70.82 -10.15 2.38
CA ILE A 250 -71.74 -10.16 1.22
C ILE A 250 -71.26 -9.30 0.03
N PHE A 251 -70.80 -10.02 -1.02
CA PHE A 251 -70.98 -9.87 -2.48
C PHE A 251 -70.64 -8.55 -3.21
N PHE A 252 -69.80 -8.66 -4.26
CA PHE A 252 -70.13 -8.62 -5.73
C PHE A 252 -68.77 -8.56 -6.49
N ILE A 253 -68.39 -9.52 -7.35
CA ILE A 253 -68.64 -9.59 -8.82
C ILE A 253 -68.23 -8.27 -9.49
N ALA A 254 -67.33 -8.16 -10.48
CA ALA A 254 -67.07 -8.96 -11.68
C ALA A 254 -65.81 -8.43 -12.41
N TYR A 255 -65.25 -9.26 -13.31
CA TYR A 255 -64.86 -8.94 -14.72
C TYR A 255 -63.88 -7.77 -14.99
N PHE A 256 -62.94 -7.80 -15.94
CA PHE A 256 -62.57 -8.74 -17.01
C PHE A 256 -61.24 -8.27 -17.63
N ASN A 257 -60.44 -9.24 -18.05
CA ASN A 257 -59.73 -9.32 -19.33
C ASN A 257 -58.46 -8.49 -19.69
N LYS A 258 -57.45 -9.27 -20.12
CA LYS A 258 -56.72 -9.26 -21.43
C LYS A 258 -56.03 -7.96 -21.85
N HIS A 259 -54.87 -7.93 -22.49
CA HIS A 259 -53.98 -8.83 -23.23
C HIS A 259 -52.65 -8.03 -23.26
N LEU A 260 -51.45 -8.60 -23.13
CA LEU A 260 -50.71 -9.40 -24.11
C LEU A 260 -49.41 -9.86 -23.42
#